data_AF-A0A171DI94-F1
#
_entry.id   AF-A0A171DI94-F1
#
_cell.length_a   1.000
_cell.length_b   1.000
_cell.length_c   1.000
_cell.angle_alpha   90.00
_cell.angle_beta   90.00
_cell.angle_gamma   90.00
#
_symmetry.space_group_name_H-M   'P 1'
#
loop_
_entity.id
_entity.type
_entity.pdbx_description
1 polymer ?
#
loop_
_entity_poly.entity_id
_entity_poly.type
_entity_poly.pdbx_seq_one_letter_code
_entity_poly.pdbx_strand_id
1 'polypeptide(L)'
;MPNSLPHQRLSVCPQPLLGPLAVLMAACLATIHPAQAQQPVRPLPYHSRCLSGYVASGSYCLPAKSGNPRGALVKVGRVCPQGFTGWGNYCLGTPNNRREAMQKVGDTCPQGWSASQDYCMIPTDNKRRAVITRVGRGCPTGFTPWGDYCLGSPNQEQEAVLRVGRLCPPGWPRFGTYCLRTAK
;
A
#
# COMPACT_ATOMS: atom_id res chain seq x y z
N MET A 1 38.91 -26.36 18.00
CA MET A 1 37.70 -25.97 18.74
C MET A 1 36.56 -25.81 17.74
N PRO A 2 35.60 -26.76 17.65
CA PRO A 2 34.44 -26.62 16.77
C PRO A 2 33.16 -26.18 17.51
N ASN A 3 32.30 -25.48 16.73
CA ASN A 3 30.83 -25.37 16.79
C ASN A 3 30.10 -24.63 17.93
N SER A 4 29.20 -23.71 17.54
CA SER A 4 27.73 -23.98 17.52
C SER A 4 26.92 -22.81 16.93
N LEU A 5 26.18 -23.07 15.84
CA LEU A 5 25.08 -22.26 15.30
C LEU A 5 23.75 -22.74 15.93
N PRO A 6 22.75 -21.86 16.16
CA PRO A 6 21.49 -22.27 16.78
C PRO A 6 20.58 -23.05 15.81
N HIS A 7 20.02 -24.12 16.36
CA HIS A 7 19.07 -25.05 15.76
C HIS A 7 17.88 -24.37 15.06
N GLN A 8 17.76 -24.59 13.75
CA GLN A 8 16.47 -24.60 13.08
C GLN A 8 15.82 -25.97 13.32
N ARG A 9 14.64 -25.97 13.95
CA ARG A 9 13.82 -27.18 14.11
C ARG A 9 13.31 -27.59 12.73
N LEU A 10 13.94 -28.61 12.16
CA LEU A 10 13.40 -29.39 11.05
C LEU A 10 12.09 -30.03 11.53
N SER A 11 10.97 -29.57 10.98
CA SER A 11 9.70 -30.26 11.10
C SER A 11 9.79 -31.52 10.23
N VAL A 12 10.07 -32.65 10.88
CA VAL A 12 10.15 -33.98 10.26
C VAL A 12 8.72 -34.39 9.86
N CYS A 13 8.45 -34.47 8.56
CA CYS A 13 7.34 -35.28 8.07
C CYS A 13 7.76 -36.76 8.16
N PRO A 14 6.92 -37.65 8.70
CA PRO A 14 7.24 -39.08 8.79
C PRO A 14 7.35 -39.67 7.38
N GLN A 15 8.43 -40.41 7.14
CA GLN A 15 8.63 -41.20 5.91
C GLN A 15 7.69 -42.42 5.93
N PRO A 16 6.93 -42.70 4.85
CA PRO A 16 6.38 -44.02 4.63
C PRO A 16 7.43 -44.91 3.95
N LEU A 17 7.66 -46.09 4.54
CA LEU A 17 8.49 -47.16 4.01
C LEU A 17 7.89 -47.77 2.73
N LEU A 18 8.80 -48.26 1.88
CA LEU A 18 8.62 -48.73 0.50
C LEU A 18 7.46 -49.71 0.28
N GLY A 19 6.70 -49.47 -0.79
CA GLY A 19 5.93 -50.47 -1.53
C GLY A 19 5.97 -50.14 -3.03
N PRO A 20 6.23 -51.09 -3.94
CA PRO A 20 6.43 -50.78 -5.36
C PRO A 20 5.10 -50.92 -6.11
N LEU A 21 4.32 -49.84 -6.23
CA LEU A 21 3.26 -49.66 -7.26
C LEU A 21 2.52 -48.34 -6.97
N ALA A 22 3.06 -47.21 -7.41
CA ALA A 22 2.30 -45.95 -7.41
C ALA A 22 2.96 -44.91 -8.33
N VAL A 23 2.67 -44.97 -9.63
CA VAL A 23 2.84 -43.79 -10.50
C VAL A 23 1.64 -42.88 -10.24
N LEU A 24 1.72 -42.06 -9.20
CA LEU A 24 0.88 -40.87 -9.05
C LEU A 24 1.81 -39.74 -8.63
N MET A 25 2.38 -39.08 -9.64
CA MET A 25 3.11 -37.83 -9.50
C MET A 25 2.15 -36.74 -9.01
N ALA A 26 1.97 -36.64 -7.70
CA ALA A 26 1.34 -35.48 -7.07
C ALA A 26 2.34 -34.31 -7.15
N ALA A 27 2.29 -33.58 -8.26
CA ALA A 27 2.99 -32.31 -8.41
C ALA A 27 2.39 -31.32 -7.41
N CYS A 28 3.03 -31.18 -6.24
CA CYS A 28 2.82 -30.04 -5.35
C CYS A 28 3.27 -28.78 -6.07
N LEU A 29 2.35 -28.18 -6.84
CA LEU A 29 2.45 -26.82 -7.34
C LEU A 29 2.38 -25.88 -6.13
N ALA A 30 3.55 -25.63 -5.52
CA ALA A 30 3.72 -24.50 -4.64
C ALA A 30 3.49 -23.23 -5.47
N THR A 31 2.27 -22.72 -5.41
CA THR A 31 1.94 -21.40 -5.97
C THR A 31 2.68 -20.36 -5.14
N ILE A 32 3.88 -20.01 -5.58
CA ILE A 32 4.57 -18.81 -5.15
C ILE A 32 3.65 -17.67 -5.60
N HIS A 33 2.80 -17.18 -4.69
CA HIS A 33 2.04 -15.97 -4.96
C HIS A 33 3.06 -14.84 -4.98
N PRO A 34 3.37 -14.21 -6.13
CA PRO A 34 4.11 -12.96 -6.08
C PRO A 34 3.29 -12.02 -5.20
N ALA A 35 3.94 -11.32 -4.27
CA ALA A 35 3.31 -10.26 -3.50
C ALA A 35 2.74 -9.24 -4.50
N GLN A 36 1.46 -9.41 -4.83
CA GLN A 36 0.84 -8.68 -5.92
C GLN A 36 0.74 -7.26 -5.45
N ALA A 37 1.53 -6.43 -6.09
CA ALA A 37 1.74 -5.09 -5.64
C ALA A 37 0.39 -4.34 -5.74
N GLN A 38 -0.07 -3.86 -4.59
CA GLN A 38 -1.42 -3.35 -4.35
C GLN A 38 -1.37 -1.83 -4.10
N GLN A 39 -2.52 -1.16 -4.15
CA GLN A 39 -2.67 0.17 -3.57
C GLN A 39 -2.20 0.13 -2.09
N PRO A 40 -1.39 1.09 -1.61
CA PRO A 40 -0.93 1.09 -0.23
C PRO A 40 -2.08 1.09 0.78
N VAL A 41 -1.97 0.26 1.82
CA VAL A 41 -2.89 0.23 2.96
C VAL A 41 -2.36 1.21 4.00
N ARG A 42 -2.98 2.39 4.07
CA ARG A 42 -2.54 3.50 4.93
C ARG A 42 -3.74 4.24 5.53
N PRO A 43 -3.55 5.07 6.57
CA PRO A 43 -4.61 5.92 7.09
C PRO A 43 -5.25 6.77 6.00
N LEU A 44 -6.58 6.86 6.05
CA LEU A 44 -7.38 7.66 5.11
C LEU A 44 -8.05 8.80 5.86
N PRO A 45 -8.20 10.00 5.29
CA PRO A 45 -9.01 11.05 5.88
C PRO A 45 -10.43 10.57 6.16
N TYR A 46 -10.91 10.72 7.40
CA TYR A 46 -12.29 10.41 7.76
C TYR A 46 -13.24 11.40 7.09
N HIS A 47 -14.34 10.88 6.56
CA HIS A 47 -15.42 11.69 6.00
C HIS A 47 -16.69 11.48 6.84
N SER A 48 -17.52 10.49 6.49
CA SER A 48 -18.75 10.15 7.22
C SER A 48 -18.74 8.73 7.81
N ARG A 49 -18.07 7.79 7.13
CA ARG A 49 -17.90 6.41 7.58
C ARG A 49 -16.57 5.85 7.07
N CYS A 50 -15.97 4.94 7.83
CA CYS A 50 -14.80 4.18 7.39
C CYS A 50 -15.20 2.94 6.59
N LEU A 51 -14.37 2.58 5.62
CA LEU A 51 -14.56 1.38 4.80
C LEU A 51 -14.49 0.11 5.65
N SER A 52 -15.01 -0.99 5.10
CA SER A 52 -14.76 -2.30 5.68
C SER A 52 -13.25 -2.55 5.80
N GLY A 53 -12.83 -3.07 6.94
CA GLY A 53 -11.41 -3.24 7.30
C GLY A 53 -10.74 -2.01 7.89
N TYR A 54 -11.45 -0.88 8.03
CA TYR A 54 -10.93 0.33 8.66
C TYR A 54 -11.75 0.73 9.89
N VAL A 55 -11.09 1.31 10.90
CA VAL A 55 -11.72 1.81 12.13
C VAL A 55 -11.50 3.31 12.24
N ALA A 56 -12.53 4.04 12.65
CA ALA A 56 -12.44 5.48 12.85
C ALA A 56 -11.56 5.80 14.06
N SER A 57 -10.65 6.76 13.89
CA SER A 57 -9.80 7.30 14.95
C SER A 57 -9.54 8.78 14.69
N GLY A 58 -10.26 9.63 15.40
CA GLY A 58 -10.25 11.08 15.17
C GLY A 58 -10.65 11.41 13.73
N SER A 59 -9.84 12.23 13.06
CA SER A 59 -10.06 12.65 11.66
C SER A 59 -9.58 11.64 10.62
N TYR A 60 -9.33 10.38 11.00
CA TYR A 60 -8.82 9.34 10.11
C TYR A 60 -9.57 8.02 10.25
N CYS A 61 -9.54 7.25 9.17
CA CYS A 61 -9.84 5.83 9.14
C CYS A 61 -8.53 5.05 9.12
N LEU A 62 -8.27 4.26 10.16
CA LEU A 62 -7.05 3.47 10.30
C LEU A 62 -7.29 2.02 9.83
N PRO A 63 -6.33 1.41 9.12
CA PRO A 63 -6.37 -0.01 8.80
C PRO A 63 -6.48 -0.86 10.08
N ALA A 64 -7.51 -1.70 10.17
CA ALA A 64 -7.72 -2.58 11.32
C ALA A 64 -6.96 -3.90 11.12
N LYS A 65 -6.21 -4.34 12.14
CA LYS A 65 -5.40 -5.57 12.06
C LYS A 65 -6.22 -6.82 11.73
N SER A 66 -7.44 -6.93 12.27
CA SER A 66 -8.34 -8.07 12.04
C SER A 66 -9.30 -7.90 10.85
N GLY A 67 -9.30 -6.73 10.22
CA GLY A 67 -10.34 -6.34 9.25
C GLY A 67 -10.01 -6.63 7.79
N ASN A 68 -8.83 -7.19 7.50
CA ASN A 68 -8.29 -7.36 6.15
C ASN A 68 -8.43 -6.09 5.27
N PRO A 69 -7.85 -4.96 5.70
CA PRO A 69 -7.96 -3.70 4.98
C PRO A 69 -7.34 -3.80 3.59
N ARG A 70 -8.08 -3.38 2.57
CA ARG A 70 -7.54 -3.22 1.22
C ARG A 70 -7.10 -1.78 1.01
N GLY A 71 -6.13 -1.59 0.11
CA GLY A 71 -5.70 -0.26 -0.28
C GLY A 71 -6.85 0.54 -0.89
N ALA A 72 -6.98 1.78 -0.45
CA ALA A 72 -8.01 2.69 -0.91
C ALA A 72 -7.45 4.11 -1.04
N LEU A 73 -8.23 4.98 -1.67
CA LEU A 73 -7.97 6.40 -1.75
C LEU A 73 -9.27 7.17 -1.65
N VAL A 74 -9.17 8.45 -1.30
CA VAL A 74 -10.34 9.35 -1.29
C VAL A 74 -10.79 9.57 -2.73
N LYS A 75 -12.10 9.43 -2.94
CA LYS A 75 -12.74 9.61 -4.23
C LYS A 75 -12.82 11.10 -4.56
N VAL A 76 -12.27 11.45 -5.71
CA VAL A 76 -12.43 12.74 -6.39
C VAL A 76 -13.33 12.51 -7.60
N GLY A 77 -14.23 13.47 -7.84
CA GLY A 77 -15.17 13.38 -8.94
C GLY A 77 -16.19 12.25 -8.78
N ARG A 78 -16.77 11.83 -9.91
CA ARG A 78 -17.88 10.85 -9.92
C ARG A 78 -17.42 9.41 -10.05
N VAL A 79 -16.23 9.17 -10.59
CA VAL A 79 -15.75 7.85 -11.04
C VAL A 79 -14.47 7.47 -10.30
N CYS A 80 -14.29 6.17 -10.04
CA CYS A 80 -13.06 5.63 -9.47
C CYS A 80 -12.12 5.15 -10.58
N PRO A 81 -10.80 5.17 -10.36
CA PRO A 81 -9.83 4.71 -11.34
C PRO A 81 -10.00 3.22 -11.64
N GLN A 82 -9.50 2.76 -12.80
CA GLN A 82 -9.58 1.33 -13.13
C GLN A 82 -8.87 0.47 -12.08
N GLY A 83 -9.48 -0.66 -11.72
CA GLY A 83 -9.01 -1.52 -10.63
C GLY A 83 -9.56 -1.11 -9.26
N PHE A 84 -10.40 -0.09 -9.18
CA PHE A 84 -11.04 0.37 -7.94
C PHE A 84 -12.56 0.41 -8.08
N THR A 85 -13.25 0.14 -6.97
CA THR A 85 -14.71 0.21 -6.87
C THR A 85 -15.10 1.35 -5.93
N GLY A 86 -16.14 2.10 -6.29
CA GLY A 86 -16.64 3.17 -5.45
C GLY A 86 -17.28 2.66 -4.17
N TRP A 87 -16.95 3.30 -3.05
CA TRP A 87 -17.55 3.06 -1.74
C TRP A 87 -17.71 4.41 -1.03
N GLY A 88 -18.90 5.02 -1.15
CA GLY A 88 -19.15 6.37 -0.64
C GLY A 88 -18.09 7.38 -1.14
N ASN A 89 -17.35 7.97 -0.20
CA ASN A 89 -16.30 8.97 -0.44
C ASN A 89 -14.92 8.37 -0.77
N TYR A 90 -14.85 7.07 -1.05
CA TYR A 90 -13.58 6.38 -1.30
C TYR A 90 -13.65 5.50 -2.54
N CYS A 91 -12.48 5.24 -3.10
CA CYS A 91 -12.25 4.22 -4.11
C CYS A 91 -11.46 3.09 -3.48
N LEU A 92 -12.09 1.92 -3.35
CA LEU A 92 -11.51 0.74 -2.73
C LEU A 92 -10.93 -0.17 -3.82
N GLY A 93 -9.64 -0.49 -3.77
CA GLY A 93 -8.99 -1.35 -4.76
C GLY A 93 -9.65 -2.73 -4.77
N THR A 94 -9.93 -3.30 -5.94
CA THR A 94 -10.53 -4.64 -6.07
C THR A 94 -9.58 -5.73 -5.56
N PRO A 95 -10.07 -6.95 -5.24
CA PRO A 95 -9.22 -8.02 -4.68
C PRO A 95 -7.98 -8.35 -5.53
N ASN A 96 -8.09 -8.27 -6.87
CA ASN A 96 -7.00 -8.56 -7.81
C ASN A 96 -6.37 -7.28 -8.38
N ASN A 97 -6.52 -6.14 -7.69
CA ASN A 97 -6.01 -4.87 -8.19
C ASN A 97 -4.47 -4.85 -8.21
N ARG A 98 -3.91 -4.72 -9.41
CA ARG A 98 -2.48 -4.56 -9.68
C ARG A 98 -2.16 -3.14 -10.17
N ARG A 99 -2.88 -2.16 -9.66
CA ARG A 99 -2.71 -0.74 -10.00
C ARG A 99 -2.59 0.10 -8.75
N GLU A 100 -1.70 1.06 -8.80
CA GLU A 100 -1.68 2.15 -7.83
C GLU A 100 -2.36 3.36 -8.44
N ALA A 101 -3.08 4.09 -7.60
CA ALA A 101 -3.67 5.36 -7.96
C ALA A 101 -3.44 6.41 -6.87
N MET A 102 -3.25 7.64 -7.31
CA MET A 102 -3.30 8.83 -6.47
C MET A 102 -4.21 9.88 -7.13
N GLN A 103 -4.69 10.83 -6.34
CA GLN A 103 -5.42 11.98 -6.89
C GLN A 103 -4.50 12.79 -7.79
N LYS A 104 -5.01 13.16 -8.97
CA LYS A 104 -4.34 14.11 -9.85
C LYS A 104 -4.53 15.51 -9.29
N VAL A 105 -3.43 16.25 -9.16
CA VAL A 105 -3.42 17.67 -8.81
C VAL A 105 -2.96 18.43 -10.03
N GLY A 106 -3.73 19.46 -10.40
CA GLY A 106 -3.54 20.17 -11.67
C GLY A 106 -3.81 19.29 -12.88
N ASP A 107 -3.13 19.59 -13.98
CA ASP A 107 -3.35 18.92 -15.26
C ASP A 107 -2.35 17.80 -15.57
N THR A 108 -1.33 17.61 -14.73
CA THR A 108 -0.22 16.69 -14.99
C THR A 108 -0.06 15.60 -13.94
N CYS A 109 0.46 14.46 -14.37
CA CYS A 109 0.82 13.35 -13.50
C CYS A 109 2.34 13.27 -13.34
N PRO A 110 2.83 12.76 -12.19
CA PRO A 110 4.26 12.62 -11.94
C PRO A 110 4.94 11.73 -12.96
N GLN A 111 6.25 11.94 -13.15
CA GLN A 111 7.03 11.15 -14.08
C GLN A 111 6.82 9.63 -13.85
N GLY A 112 6.50 8.92 -14.92
CA GLY A 112 6.20 7.48 -14.89
C GLY A 112 4.74 7.14 -14.57
N TRP A 113 3.89 8.12 -14.26
CA TRP A 113 2.46 7.94 -14.01
C TRP A 113 1.63 8.39 -15.19
N SER A 114 0.58 7.62 -15.50
CA SER A 114 -0.37 7.93 -16.56
C SER A 114 -1.62 8.58 -15.99
N ALA A 115 -2.09 9.64 -16.64
CA ALA A 115 -3.35 10.27 -16.27
C ALA A 115 -4.54 9.36 -16.62
N SER A 116 -5.48 9.27 -15.71
CA SER A 116 -6.74 8.57 -15.87
C SER A 116 -7.82 9.38 -15.14
N GLN A 117 -8.50 10.24 -15.90
CA GLN A 117 -9.51 11.17 -15.37
C GLN A 117 -8.92 12.04 -14.25
N ASP A 118 -9.48 11.97 -13.03
CA ASP A 118 -9.07 12.71 -11.83
C ASP A 118 -7.92 12.05 -11.05
N TYR A 119 -7.28 11.00 -11.63
CA TYR A 119 -6.26 10.21 -10.96
C TYR A 119 -5.02 10.05 -11.83
N CYS A 120 -3.89 9.88 -11.16
CA CYS A 120 -2.66 9.38 -11.76
C CYS A 120 -2.52 7.91 -11.40
N MET A 121 -2.17 7.08 -12.38
CA MET A 121 -2.12 5.63 -12.23
C MET A 121 -0.85 5.01 -12.80
N ILE A 122 -0.44 3.89 -12.20
CA ILE A 122 0.61 3.01 -12.71
C ILE A 122 0.27 1.54 -12.49
N PRO A 123 0.77 0.64 -13.36
CA PRO A 123 0.95 -0.77 -13.02
C PRO A 123 1.90 -0.93 -11.83
N THR A 124 1.68 -1.96 -11.04
CA THR A 124 2.33 -2.11 -9.74
C THR A 124 3.58 -2.99 -9.73
N ASP A 125 3.93 -3.55 -10.87
CA ASP A 125 5.03 -4.47 -11.17
C ASP A 125 6.44 -3.88 -11.01
N ASN A 126 6.57 -2.56 -10.84
CA ASN A 126 7.86 -1.90 -10.65
C ASN A 126 8.09 -1.48 -9.18
N LYS A 127 9.30 -1.69 -8.65
CA LYS A 127 9.75 -1.22 -7.32
C LYS A 127 9.57 0.30 -7.25
N ARG A 128 8.76 0.80 -6.31
CA ARG A 128 8.15 2.13 -6.42
C ARG A 128 8.90 3.22 -5.65
N ARG A 129 8.92 4.42 -6.23
CA ARG A 129 9.10 5.67 -5.50
C ARG A 129 7.76 6.03 -4.86
N ALA A 130 7.73 6.25 -3.54
CA ALA A 130 6.53 6.76 -2.89
C ALA A 130 6.16 8.13 -3.49
N VAL A 131 4.88 8.37 -3.79
CA VAL A 131 4.44 9.67 -4.28
C VAL A 131 3.32 10.22 -3.40
N ILE A 132 3.43 11.49 -3.06
CA ILE A 132 2.39 12.24 -2.36
C ILE A 132 2.16 13.58 -3.04
N THR A 133 0.99 14.16 -2.82
CA THR A 133 0.68 15.51 -3.31
C THR A 133 1.46 16.56 -2.53
N ARG A 134 1.99 17.56 -3.24
CA ARG A 134 2.73 18.68 -2.66
C ARG A 134 1.74 19.73 -2.14
N VAL A 135 1.92 20.18 -0.90
CA VAL A 135 1.11 21.24 -0.30
C VAL A 135 2.03 22.36 0.17
N GLY A 136 1.84 23.55 -0.39
CA GLY A 136 2.71 24.70 -0.14
C GLY A 136 4.05 24.57 -0.87
N ARG A 137 5.11 25.12 -0.27
CA ARG A 137 6.43 25.26 -0.93
C ARG A 137 7.39 24.09 -0.73
N GLY A 138 7.08 23.13 0.15
CA GLY A 138 8.05 22.10 0.57
C GLY A 138 7.53 20.68 0.49
N CYS A 139 8.45 19.74 0.29
CA CYS A 139 8.22 18.31 0.45
C CYS A 139 8.79 17.83 1.80
N PRO A 140 8.26 16.74 2.37
CA PRO A 140 8.82 16.16 3.57
C PRO A 140 10.22 15.58 3.35
N THR A 141 11.00 15.44 4.43
CA THR A 141 12.32 14.79 4.38
C THR A 141 12.23 13.42 3.70
N GLY A 142 13.15 13.14 2.77
CA GLY A 142 13.15 11.92 1.95
C GLY A 142 12.38 12.03 0.63
N PHE A 143 11.70 13.15 0.39
CA PHE A 143 10.98 13.43 -0.85
C PHE A 143 11.55 14.64 -1.59
N THR A 144 11.60 14.56 -2.91
CA THR A 144 12.04 15.63 -3.81
C THR A 144 10.82 16.26 -4.51
N PRO A 145 10.73 17.59 -4.62
CA PRO A 145 9.64 18.24 -5.35
C PRO A 145 9.66 17.90 -6.84
N TRP A 146 8.48 17.64 -7.39
CA TRP A 146 8.23 17.49 -8.82
C TRP A 146 6.84 18.06 -9.11
N GLY A 147 6.76 19.27 -9.70
CA GLY A 147 5.47 19.95 -9.91
C GLY A 147 4.63 20.01 -8.62
N ASP A 148 3.38 19.54 -8.71
CA ASP A 148 2.42 19.43 -7.60
C ASP A 148 2.56 18.15 -6.77
N TYR A 149 3.68 17.44 -6.89
CA TYR A 149 3.95 16.18 -6.21
C TYR A 149 5.31 16.20 -5.50
N CYS A 150 5.45 15.27 -4.57
CA CYS A 150 6.68 14.97 -3.86
C CYS A 150 7.03 13.51 -4.14
N LEU A 151 8.19 13.29 -4.76
CA LEU A 151 8.67 11.97 -5.16
C LEU A 151 9.70 11.46 -4.15
N GLY A 152 9.41 10.32 -3.54
CA GLY A 152 10.31 9.61 -2.65
C GLY A 152 11.53 9.06 -3.35
N SER A 153 12.63 8.89 -2.65
CA SER A 153 13.79 8.16 -3.16
C SER A 153 13.45 6.66 -3.40
N PRO A 154 14.07 6.00 -4.39
CA PRO A 154 13.73 4.61 -4.78
C PRO A 154 14.00 3.54 -3.71
N ASN A 155 14.65 3.89 -2.60
CA ASN A 155 14.86 3.02 -1.44
C ASN A 155 14.40 3.67 -0.13
N GLN A 156 13.55 4.70 -0.18
CA GLN A 156 13.01 5.22 1.06
C GLN A 156 11.92 4.30 1.61
N GLU A 157 11.94 4.11 2.91
CA GLU A 157 10.90 3.40 3.65
C GLU A 157 9.90 4.37 4.28
N GLN A 158 10.08 5.69 4.10
CA GLN A 158 9.17 6.66 4.69
C GLN A 158 7.83 6.68 3.95
N GLU A 159 6.77 6.46 4.71
CA GLU A 159 5.41 6.73 4.29
C GLU A 159 5.02 8.15 4.69
N ALA A 160 4.23 8.77 3.82
CA ALA A 160 3.67 10.09 4.07
C ALA A 160 2.18 10.09 3.75
N VAL A 161 1.40 10.73 4.62
CA VAL A 161 -0.01 11.05 4.38
C VAL A 161 -0.25 12.53 4.61
N LEU A 162 -1.25 13.08 3.91
CA LEU A 162 -1.67 14.45 4.14
C LEU A 162 -2.28 14.59 5.54
N ARG A 163 -1.98 15.72 6.17
CA ARG A 163 -2.62 16.06 7.43
C ARG A 163 -4.05 16.55 7.21
N VAL A 164 -4.98 16.06 8.02
CA VAL A 164 -6.35 16.56 8.08
C VAL A 164 -6.44 17.56 9.23
N GLY A 165 -6.62 18.85 8.89
CA GLY A 165 -6.60 19.93 9.86
C GLY A 165 -5.27 20.00 10.63
N ARG A 166 -5.35 19.90 11.96
CA ARG A 166 -4.17 19.97 12.87
C ARG A 166 -3.69 18.60 13.36
N LEU A 167 -4.40 17.51 13.05
CA LEU A 167 -4.17 16.20 13.65
C LEU A 167 -3.56 15.22 12.66
N CYS A 168 -2.66 14.37 13.16
CA CYS A 168 -2.12 13.21 12.44
C CYS A 168 -2.74 11.92 12.96
N PRO A 169 -2.70 10.82 12.19
CA PRO A 169 -3.12 9.52 12.68
C PRO A 169 -2.27 9.10 13.91
N PRO A 170 -2.82 8.30 14.85
CA PRO A 170 -2.04 7.76 15.97
C PRO A 170 -0.77 7.05 15.49
N GLY A 171 0.38 7.39 16.09
CA GLY A 171 1.68 6.84 15.71
C GLY A 171 2.32 7.48 14.46
N TRP A 172 1.77 8.57 13.94
CA TRP A 172 2.34 9.34 12.83
C TRP A 172 2.78 10.73 13.29
N PRO A 173 4.09 10.95 13.51
CA PRO A 173 4.64 12.27 13.80
C PRO A 173 4.27 13.33 12.75
N ARG A 174 4.08 14.56 13.24
CA ARG A 174 3.79 15.74 12.41
C ARG A 174 5.05 16.24 11.71
N PHE A 175 4.94 16.54 10.42
CA PHE A 175 5.96 17.25 9.65
C PHE A 175 5.32 18.27 8.69
N GLY A 176 5.34 19.56 9.03
CA GLY A 176 4.79 20.59 8.15
C GLY A 176 3.29 20.43 7.91
N THR A 177 2.86 20.05 6.69
CA THR A 177 1.49 19.70 6.28
C THR A 177 1.25 18.20 6.14
N TYR A 178 2.27 17.40 6.47
CA TYR A 178 2.29 15.95 6.34
C TYR A 178 2.35 15.27 7.70
N CYS A 179 1.99 13.99 7.70
CA CYS A 179 2.26 13.06 8.78
C CYS A 179 3.16 11.98 8.21
N LEU A 180 4.27 11.71 8.87
CA LEU A 180 5.31 10.81 8.36
C LEU A 180 5.48 9.63 9.31
N ARG A 181 5.77 8.47 8.75
CA ARG A 181 6.14 7.27 9.52
C ARG A 181 7.09 6.43 8.69
N THR A 182 8.02 5.75 9.33
CA THR A 182 8.84 4.73 8.66
C THR A 182 8.00 3.47 8.49
N ALA A 183 7.90 2.95 7.27
CA ALA A 183 7.34 1.63 7.00
C ALA A 183 8.17 0.60 7.78
N LYS A 184 7.49 -0.34 8.44
CA LYS A 184 8.13 -1.46 9.15
C LYS A 184 8.01 -2.73 8.34
#